data_AF-A0A059LKS9-F1
#
_entry.id   AF-A0A059LKS9-F1
#
_cell.length_a   1.000
_cell.length_b   1.000
_cell.length_c   1.000
_cell.angle_alpha   90.00
_cell.angle_beta   90.00
_cell.angle_gamma   90.00
#
_symmetry.space_group_name_H-M   'P 1'
#
loop_
_entity.id
_entity.type
_entity.pdbx_description
1 polymer ?
#
loop_
_entity_poly.entity_id
_entity_poly.type
_entity_poly.pdbx_seq_one_letter_code
_entity_poly.pdbx_strand_id
1 'polypeptide(L)'
;MLSAEERRRQKELEEARKAGLAAPEVDEEGNAINPHIPQFMASAPWYLSNEGPSLKHQRNWKESLRDDSNWYDRGAKTFQATTYRKGSCPNCGSASHKLKDCLERPRAKGAKWTGRDIAADDKVQSVNLASFDAKRDRWNGYESGTWTRTAEDFEAVSQARAEARRREMLDEGDGAEDAVEAAREEEEDLVRDDDSEVFNKVEKRVRTVGGGSTGSVRNLRIREDTAKYLLNLDPNSAYYDPKSRSMREDPNPQKDAADKAFAGDNFVRTSGQVRDFAQMHAFAVTAYDKGQDVHLQATPSQLEAAYAQFKARKASAQHASAAGLRAAYGDASARDAAQLRELSASEQYAEFDAAGRVVRGALRKAPAR
;
A
#
# COMPACT_ATOMS: atom_id res chain seq x y z
N MET A 1 39.28 32.66 -14.89
CA MET A 1 38.08 33.51 -15.08
C MET A 1 37.43 33.08 -16.38
N LEU A 2 36.13 32.76 -16.38
CA LEU A 2 35.41 32.34 -17.58
C LEU A 2 35.36 33.47 -18.62
N SER A 3 35.53 33.12 -19.89
CA SER A 3 35.38 34.06 -21.02
C SER A 3 33.95 34.63 -21.06
N ALA A 4 33.78 35.82 -21.68
CA ALA A 4 32.45 36.41 -21.85
C ALA A 4 31.49 35.49 -22.64
N GLU A 5 32.04 34.76 -23.61
CA GLU A 5 31.30 33.78 -24.40
C GLU A 5 30.88 32.56 -23.55
N GLU A 6 31.77 32.07 -22.69
CA GLU A 6 31.47 30.95 -21.79
C GLU A 6 30.38 31.31 -20.77
N ARG A 7 30.41 32.53 -20.22
CA ARG A 7 29.34 33.03 -19.33
C ARG A 7 28.00 33.16 -20.05
N ARG A 8 27.99 33.57 -21.31
CA ARG A 8 26.75 33.60 -22.12
C ARG A 8 26.23 32.20 -22.35
N ARG A 9 27.10 31.28 -22.79
CA ARG A 9 26.76 29.86 -22.98
C ARG A 9 26.21 29.21 -21.71
N GLN A 10 26.81 29.47 -20.54
CA GLN A 10 26.31 28.96 -19.26
C GLN A 10 24.90 29.49 -18.93
N LYS A 11 24.65 30.79 -19.12
CA LYS A 11 23.32 31.38 -18.90
C LYS A 11 22.28 30.84 -19.86
N GLU A 12 22.59 30.76 -21.15
CA GLU A 12 21.70 30.20 -22.16
C GLU A 12 21.39 28.73 -21.85
N LEU A 13 22.38 27.97 -21.36
CA LEU A 13 22.21 26.59 -20.96
C LEU A 13 21.35 26.47 -19.70
N GLU A 14 21.54 27.33 -18.69
CA GLU A 14 20.66 27.41 -17.52
C GLU A 14 19.21 27.78 -17.89
N GLU A 15 19.02 28.73 -18.80
CA GLU A 15 17.70 29.10 -19.31
C GLU A 15 17.05 27.97 -20.08
N ALA A 16 17.80 27.27 -20.94
CA ALA A 16 17.33 26.09 -21.65
C ALA A 16 16.96 24.96 -20.67
N ARG A 17 17.72 24.78 -19.58
CA ARG A 17 17.38 23.81 -18.52
C ARG A 17 16.11 24.20 -17.76
N LYS A 18 15.95 25.48 -17.40
CA LYS A 18 14.73 26.00 -16.75
C LYS A 18 13.51 25.90 -17.66
N ALA A 19 13.71 26.00 -18.97
CA ALA A 19 12.67 25.78 -19.98
C ALA A 19 12.38 24.29 -20.24
N GLY A 20 13.15 23.37 -19.65
CA GLY A 20 13.02 21.92 -19.89
C GLY A 20 13.51 21.45 -21.26
N LEU A 21 14.23 22.30 -22.01
CA LEU A 21 14.82 21.98 -23.31
C LEU A 21 16.16 21.24 -23.17
N ALA A 22 16.89 21.45 -22.07
CA ALA A 22 18.16 20.81 -21.78
C ALA A 22 18.08 19.98 -20.50
N ALA A 23 18.84 18.88 -20.45
CA ALA A 23 18.91 18.00 -19.28
C ALA A 23 19.48 18.74 -18.05
N PRO A 24 18.96 18.45 -16.84
CA PRO A 24 19.47 19.04 -15.60
C PRO A 24 20.92 18.65 -15.34
N GLU A 25 21.59 19.41 -14.46
CA GLU A 25 22.90 19.00 -13.95
C GLU A 25 22.75 17.74 -13.11
N VAL A 26 23.75 16.88 -13.14
CA VAL A 26 23.78 15.64 -12.37
C VAL A 26 24.89 15.77 -11.34
N ASP A 27 24.61 15.41 -10.09
CA ASP A 27 25.62 15.39 -9.03
C ASP A 27 26.55 14.17 -9.13
N GLU A 28 27.52 14.07 -8.23
CA GLU A 28 28.45 12.93 -8.14
C GLU A 28 27.75 11.59 -7.82
N GLU A 29 26.54 11.62 -7.26
CA GLU A 29 25.75 10.44 -6.87
C GLU A 29 24.75 10.03 -7.97
N GLY A 30 24.69 10.77 -9.08
CA GLY A 30 23.76 10.52 -10.19
C GLY A 30 22.38 11.18 -10.04
N ASN A 31 22.16 11.99 -9.00
CA ASN A 31 20.90 12.71 -8.81
C ASN A 31 20.85 13.99 -9.67
N ALA A 32 19.70 14.22 -10.29
CA ALA A 32 19.45 15.44 -11.05
C ALA A 32 19.25 16.64 -10.09
N ILE A 33 20.07 17.68 -10.27
CA ILE A 33 19.93 18.97 -9.59
C ILE A 33 18.85 19.78 -10.30
N ASN A 34 17.82 20.17 -9.55
CA ASN A 34 16.71 20.95 -10.09
C ASN A 34 17.21 22.32 -10.63
N PRO A 35 17.05 22.64 -11.93
CA PRO A 35 17.51 23.91 -12.53
C PRO A 35 16.86 25.18 -11.98
N HIS A 36 15.74 25.05 -11.27
CA HIS A 36 15.05 26.17 -10.63
C HIS A 36 15.64 26.52 -9.26
N ILE A 37 16.59 25.74 -8.73
CA ILE A 37 17.33 26.12 -7.53
C ILE A 37 18.19 27.36 -7.85
N PRO A 38 18.07 28.46 -7.10
CA PRO A 38 18.88 29.64 -7.31
C PRO A 38 20.38 29.32 -7.23
N GLN A 39 21.18 29.96 -8.09
CA GLN A 39 22.62 29.67 -8.22
C GLN A 39 23.37 29.73 -6.89
N PHE A 40 23.03 30.69 -6.01
CA PHE A 40 23.68 30.83 -4.70
C PHE A 40 23.40 29.69 -3.71
N MET A 41 22.32 28.91 -3.91
CA MET A 41 22.02 27.71 -3.11
C MET A 41 22.67 26.46 -3.72
N ALA A 42 22.77 26.40 -5.05
CA ALA A 42 23.38 25.28 -5.76
C ALA A 42 24.91 25.32 -5.72
N SER A 43 25.52 26.51 -5.74
CA SER A 43 26.97 26.68 -5.69
C SER A 43 27.49 26.42 -4.28
N ALA A 44 28.30 25.39 -4.13
CA ALA A 44 28.98 25.14 -2.87
C ALA A 44 30.03 26.23 -2.58
N PRO A 45 30.10 26.73 -1.33
CA PRO A 45 31.15 27.67 -0.92
C PRO A 45 32.55 27.05 -1.00
N TRP A 46 33.56 27.89 -1.26
CA TRP A 46 34.95 27.47 -1.48
C TRP A 46 35.59 26.65 -0.34
N TYR A 47 35.11 26.80 0.90
CA TYR A 47 35.63 26.08 2.07
C TYR A 47 35.08 24.65 2.18
N LEU A 48 34.09 24.29 1.37
CA LEU A 48 33.66 22.92 1.17
C LEU A 48 34.32 22.41 -0.11
N SER A 49 35.27 21.49 0.02
CA SER A 49 35.97 20.88 -1.10
C SER A 49 35.03 20.01 -1.91
N ASN A 50 34.43 20.57 -2.96
CA ASN A 50 33.58 19.85 -3.90
C ASN A 50 34.24 19.86 -5.28
N GLU A 51 34.34 18.69 -5.92
CA GLU A 51 34.96 18.51 -7.23
C GLU A 51 33.96 18.73 -8.39
N GLY A 52 32.67 18.96 -8.06
CA GLY A 52 31.61 19.21 -9.02
C GLY A 52 30.35 19.86 -8.44
N PRO A 53 29.30 20.05 -9.27
CA PRO A 53 28.01 20.57 -8.81
C PRO A 53 27.35 19.59 -7.83
N SER A 54 27.09 20.02 -6.60
CA SER A 54 26.48 19.17 -5.58
C SER A 54 25.69 19.95 -4.54
N LEU A 55 24.59 19.35 -4.06
CA LEU A 55 23.77 19.91 -2.98
C LEU A 55 24.15 19.36 -1.58
N LYS A 56 25.27 18.62 -1.47
CA LYS A 56 25.71 17.99 -0.21
C LYS A 56 25.87 19.00 0.93
N HIS A 57 26.34 20.21 0.62
CA HIS A 57 26.54 21.28 1.60
C HIS A 57 25.25 21.85 2.21
N GLN A 58 24.09 21.61 1.58
CA GLN A 58 22.78 22.01 2.10
C GLN A 58 22.17 20.93 3.02
N ARG A 59 22.75 19.72 3.07
CA ARG A 59 22.27 18.64 3.93
C ARG A 59 22.62 18.94 5.40
N ASN A 60 21.83 18.39 6.31
CA ASN A 60 22.01 18.62 7.74
C ASN A 60 23.33 18.02 8.24
N TRP A 61 24.27 18.86 8.67
CA TRP A 61 25.57 18.45 9.22
C TRP A 61 25.52 18.02 10.69
N LYS A 62 24.40 18.27 11.40
CA LYS A 62 24.23 17.97 12.83
C LYS A 62 23.54 16.62 13.11
N GLU A 63 23.44 15.74 12.12
CA GLU A 63 22.76 14.45 12.27
C GLU A 63 23.35 13.58 13.38
N SER A 64 24.59 13.83 13.83
CA SER A 64 25.22 13.11 14.95
C SER A 64 24.62 13.43 16.33
N LEU A 65 23.82 14.48 16.47
CA LEU A 65 23.15 14.85 17.73
C LEU A 65 21.79 14.13 17.85
N ARG A 66 21.80 12.80 17.77
CA ARG A 66 20.60 12.00 18.04
C ARG A 66 20.41 11.82 19.53
N ASP A 67 19.15 11.76 19.94
CA ASP A 67 18.80 11.44 21.31
C ASP A 67 19.08 9.96 21.58
N ASP A 68 19.64 9.68 22.76
CA ASP A 68 19.74 8.31 23.24
C ASP A 68 18.33 7.76 23.50
N SER A 69 18.04 6.56 23.00
CA SER A 69 16.74 5.90 23.21
C SER A 69 16.54 5.38 24.64
N ASN A 70 17.59 5.38 25.45
CA ASN A 70 17.57 4.82 26.81
C ASN A 70 17.42 5.94 27.84
N TRP A 71 16.66 5.67 28.91
CA TRP A 71 16.58 6.54 30.08
C TRP A 71 17.57 6.09 31.17
N TYR A 72 17.72 6.90 32.22
CA TYR A 72 18.53 6.56 33.39
C TYR A 72 17.99 5.33 34.11
N ASP A 73 18.88 4.38 34.44
CA ASP A 73 18.54 3.19 35.21
C ASP A 73 18.27 3.54 36.68
N ARG A 74 17.01 3.84 37.01
CA ARG A 74 16.63 4.24 38.38
C ARG A 74 16.81 3.06 39.33
N GLY A 75 17.55 3.28 40.42
CA GLY A 75 17.75 2.28 41.48
C GLY A 75 18.77 1.19 41.16
N ALA A 76 19.40 1.21 39.98
CA ALA A 76 20.44 0.24 39.63
C ALA A 76 21.68 0.40 40.51
N LYS A 77 22.03 -0.67 41.23
CA LYS A 77 23.24 -0.77 42.05
C LYS A 77 24.30 -1.58 41.30
N THR A 78 25.56 -1.23 41.52
CA THR A 78 26.72 -1.87 40.87
C THR A 78 27.43 -2.82 41.83
N PHE A 79 28.32 -2.29 42.66
CA PHE A 79 29.14 -3.07 43.57
C PHE A 79 28.82 -2.74 45.04
N GLN A 80 28.68 -3.76 45.88
CA GLN A 80 28.54 -3.59 47.32
C GLN A 80 29.82 -4.03 48.03
N ALA A 81 30.46 -3.09 48.72
CA ALA A 81 31.64 -3.39 49.53
C ALA A 81 31.26 -3.90 50.91
N THR A 82 32.03 -4.84 51.44
CA THR A 82 31.90 -5.34 52.82
C THR A 82 32.67 -4.48 53.83
N THR A 83 33.61 -3.65 53.36
CA THR A 83 34.43 -2.77 54.20
C THR A 83 34.48 -1.35 53.63
N TYR A 84 34.67 -0.37 54.52
CA TYR A 84 34.69 1.03 54.13
C TYR A 84 35.91 1.34 53.25
N ARG A 85 35.67 1.90 52.06
CA ARG A 85 36.71 2.31 51.12
C ARG A 85 37.07 3.78 51.29
N LYS A 86 38.34 4.12 51.11
CA LYS A 86 38.79 5.53 51.15
C LYS A 86 38.14 6.30 50.00
N GLY A 87 37.55 7.45 50.29
CA GLY A 87 36.81 8.26 49.31
C GLY A 87 35.30 8.00 49.28
N SER A 88 34.83 6.95 49.91
CA SER A 88 33.39 6.68 50.07
C SER A 88 32.71 7.64 51.05
N CYS A 89 31.40 7.82 50.89
CA CYS A 89 30.55 8.60 51.76
C CYS A 89 30.72 8.18 53.24
N PRO A 90 31.07 9.11 54.15
CA PRO A 90 31.27 8.78 55.56
C PRO A 90 30.03 8.23 56.28
N ASN A 91 28.82 8.52 55.78
CA ASN A 91 27.57 8.07 56.37
C ASN A 91 27.21 6.63 55.96
N CYS A 92 27.08 6.36 54.66
CA CYS A 92 26.57 5.09 54.13
C CYS A 92 27.65 4.17 53.54
N GLY A 93 28.83 4.68 53.19
CA GLY A 93 29.94 3.89 52.64
C GLY A 93 29.93 3.66 51.13
N SER A 94 28.98 4.22 50.36
CA SER A 94 29.03 4.15 48.89
C SER A 94 30.08 5.12 48.31
N ALA A 95 30.64 4.78 47.15
CA ALA A 95 31.59 5.61 46.42
C ALA A 95 30.93 6.56 45.41
N SER A 96 29.61 6.45 45.19
CA SER A 96 28.86 7.20 44.17
C SER A 96 28.64 8.68 44.50
N HIS A 97 28.60 9.06 45.79
CA HIS A 97 28.22 10.41 46.22
C HIS A 97 28.98 10.86 47.49
N LYS A 98 28.83 12.14 47.84
CA LYS A 98 29.45 12.77 49.03
C LYS A 98 28.47 12.80 50.21
N LEU A 99 28.97 13.11 51.41
CA LEU A 99 28.16 13.14 52.64
C LEU A 99 26.90 14.02 52.56
N LYS A 100 27.00 15.18 51.89
CA LYS A 100 25.90 16.15 51.77
C LYS A 100 24.78 15.67 50.84
N ASP A 101 25.13 14.86 49.85
CA ASP A 101 24.24 14.34 48.81
C ASP A 101 23.80 12.90 49.13
N CYS A 102 23.95 12.49 50.39
CA CYS A 102 23.65 11.14 50.83
C CYS A 102 22.14 10.93 50.92
N LEU A 103 21.64 9.93 50.19
CA LEU A 103 20.22 9.53 50.20
C LEU A 103 19.84 8.72 51.43
N GLU A 104 20.82 8.15 52.13
CA GLU A 104 20.61 7.40 53.36
C GLU A 104 20.46 8.33 54.56
N ARG A 105 19.62 7.93 55.50
CA ARG A 105 19.37 8.69 56.74
C ARG A 105 20.69 9.02 57.44
N PRO A 106 20.92 10.29 57.84
CA PRO A 106 22.12 10.66 58.59
C PRO A 106 22.28 9.84 59.88
N ARG A 107 23.38 9.10 59.99
CA ARG A 107 23.70 8.26 61.16
C ARG A 107 24.52 9.07 62.16
N ALA A 108 24.27 8.87 63.46
CA ALA A 108 25.07 9.50 64.52
C ALA A 108 26.55 9.06 64.48
N LYS A 109 26.81 7.79 64.15
CA LYS A 109 28.12 7.25 63.82
C LYS A 109 28.03 6.63 62.42
N GLY A 110 28.61 7.30 61.43
CA GLY A 110 28.59 6.86 60.04
C GLY A 110 29.44 5.61 59.77
N ALA A 111 29.20 4.99 58.61
CA ALA A 111 29.89 3.79 58.13
C ALA A 111 31.42 3.91 58.11
N LYS A 112 31.97 5.13 58.02
CA LYS A 112 33.43 5.36 58.13
C LYS A 112 34.02 4.88 59.46
N TRP A 113 33.27 5.02 60.55
CA TRP A 113 33.74 4.72 61.90
C TRP A 113 33.27 3.36 62.40
N THR A 114 32.08 2.93 61.96
CA THR A 114 31.48 1.66 62.40
C THR A 114 31.78 0.50 61.47
N GLY A 115 32.05 0.75 60.18
CA GLY A 115 32.25 -0.29 59.17
C GLY A 115 31.03 -1.19 58.93
N ARG A 116 29.85 -0.82 59.46
CA ARG A 116 28.61 -1.61 59.39
C ARG A 116 27.62 -1.00 58.40
N ASP A 117 26.80 -1.86 57.80
CA ASP A 117 25.71 -1.53 56.88
C ASP A 117 26.17 -0.60 55.73
N ILE A 118 27.09 -1.11 54.92
CA ILE A 118 27.65 -0.40 53.76
C ILE A 118 26.68 -0.51 52.59
N ALA A 119 26.25 0.64 52.08
CA ALA A 119 25.38 0.73 50.92
C ALA A 119 26.12 0.33 49.64
N ALA A 120 25.39 -0.26 48.70
CA ALA A 120 25.89 -0.54 47.36
C ALA A 120 26.10 0.76 46.55
N ASP A 121 27.09 0.76 45.66
CA ASP A 121 27.40 1.88 44.78
C ASP A 121 26.31 2.06 43.70
N ASP A 122 25.88 3.30 43.47
CA ASP A 122 24.92 3.62 42.41
C ASP A 122 25.57 3.57 41.02
N LYS A 123 24.81 3.16 40.00
CA LYS A 123 25.23 3.27 38.60
C LYS A 123 25.11 4.72 38.14
N VAL A 124 26.25 5.42 37.98
CA VAL A 124 26.28 6.78 37.45
C VAL A 124 26.28 6.71 35.92
N GLN A 125 25.22 7.21 35.28
CA GLN A 125 25.09 7.28 33.82
C GLN A 125 24.96 8.72 33.37
N SER A 126 25.41 9.02 32.15
CA SER A 126 25.14 10.27 31.45
C SER A 126 24.37 9.96 30.17
N VAL A 127 23.07 10.24 30.17
CA VAL A 127 22.23 10.07 28.98
C VAL A 127 22.22 11.38 28.20
N ASN A 128 22.51 11.32 26.90
CA ASN A 128 22.47 12.50 26.05
C ASN A 128 21.08 12.64 25.40
N LEU A 129 20.33 13.61 25.90
CA LEU A 129 19.06 14.03 25.32
C LEU A 129 19.30 15.42 24.75
N ALA A 130 19.35 15.55 23.44
CA ALA A 130 19.56 16.79 22.73
C ALA A 130 18.24 17.54 22.51
N SER A 131 17.15 16.83 22.18
CA SER A 131 15.87 17.44 21.86
C SER A 131 15.07 17.90 23.09
N PHE A 132 14.18 18.88 22.87
CA PHE A 132 13.29 19.39 23.90
C PHE A 132 12.25 18.35 24.32
N ASP A 133 11.69 17.64 23.34
CA ASP A 133 10.66 16.62 23.56
C ASP A 133 11.24 15.44 24.33
N ALA A 134 12.42 14.93 23.96
CA ALA A 134 13.05 13.82 24.67
C ALA A 134 13.36 14.16 26.15
N LYS A 135 13.74 15.41 26.48
CA LYS A 135 13.97 15.82 27.88
C LYS A 135 12.68 15.91 28.70
N ARG A 136 11.57 16.24 28.05
CA ARG A 136 10.29 16.56 28.70
C ARG A 136 9.23 15.48 28.53
N ASP A 137 9.58 14.39 27.86
CA ASP A 137 8.69 13.27 27.72
C ASP A 137 8.32 12.74 29.13
N ARG A 138 7.01 12.73 29.38
CA ARG A 138 6.42 12.25 30.62
C ARG A 138 6.66 10.75 30.80
N TRP A 139 6.78 10.03 29.69
CA TRP A 139 6.93 8.58 29.66
C TRP A 139 8.39 8.12 29.64
N ASN A 140 9.33 9.02 29.95
CA ASN A 140 10.74 8.68 30.10
C ASN A 140 10.96 7.62 31.19
N GLY A 141 11.55 6.48 30.78
CA GLY A 141 11.78 5.32 31.65
C GLY A 141 10.53 4.46 31.88
N TYR A 142 9.51 4.56 31.02
CA TYR A 142 8.35 3.68 31.05
C TYR A 142 8.74 2.25 30.67
N GLU A 143 8.41 1.30 31.55
CA GLU A 143 8.61 -0.12 31.29
C GLU A 143 7.34 -0.71 30.66
N SER A 144 7.47 -1.33 29.49
CA SER A 144 6.33 -1.89 28.75
C SER A 144 5.57 -2.96 29.54
N GLY A 145 6.26 -3.66 30.46
CA GLY A 145 5.63 -4.63 31.36
C GLY A 145 4.60 -4.01 32.31
N THR A 146 4.70 -2.72 32.65
CA THR A 146 3.70 -2.07 33.52
C THR A 146 2.32 -1.95 32.87
N TRP A 147 2.25 -2.04 31.54
CA TRP A 147 0.99 -2.04 30.80
C TRP A 147 0.14 -3.29 31.08
N THR A 148 0.75 -4.42 31.46
CA THR A 148 -0.01 -5.66 31.74
C THR A 148 -1.03 -5.45 32.85
N ARG A 149 -0.69 -4.68 33.89
CA ARG A 149 -1.63 -4.33 34.96
C ARG A 149 -2.85 -3.58 34.44
N THR A 150 -2.64 -2.67 33.49
CA THR A 150 -3.76 -1.96 32.85
C THR A 150 -4.61 -2.90 32.00
N ALA A 151 -4.00 -3.85 31.30
CA ALA A 151 -4.74 -4.89 30.59
C ALA A 151 -5.58 -5.77 31.55
N GLU A 152 -5.00 -6.19 32.67
CA GLU A 152 -5.71 -6.94 33.73
C GLU A 152 -6.91 -6.14 34.29
N ASP A 153 -6.74 -4.82 34.50
CA ASP A 153 -7.84 -3.95 34.94
C ASP A 153 -8.97 -3.90 33.89
N PHE A 154 -8.66 -3.86 32.59
CA PHE A 154 -9.66 -3.91 31.52
C PHE A 154 -10.36 -5.28 31.44
N GLU A 155 -9.62 -6.37 31.62
CA GLU A 155 -10.18 -7.73 31.67
C GLU A 155 -11.12 -7.92 32.87
N ALA A 156 -10.78 -7.36 34.04
CA ALA A 156 -11.67 -7.38 35.20
C ALA A 156 -12.95 -6.58 34.96
N VAL A 157 -12.86 -5.44 34.27
CA VAL A 157 -14.03 -4.62 33.90
C VAL A 157 -14.91 -5.33 32.87
N SER A 158 -14.33 -6.02 31.87
CA SER A 158 -15.11 -6.77 30.88
C SER A 158 -15.84 -7.95 31.55
N GLN A 159 -15.18 -8.69 32.44
CA GLN A 159 -15.79 -9.77 33.21
C GLN A 159 -16.94 -9.26 34.09
N ALA A 160 -16.75 -8.16 34.82
CA ALA A 160 -17.79 -7.58 35.66
C ALA A 160 -19.01 -7.12 34.84
N ARG A 161 -18.79 -6.57 33.63
CA ARG A 161 -19.87 -6.20 32.71
C ARG A 161 -20.62 -7.43 32.21
N ALA A 162 -19.91 -8.47 31.77
CA ALA A 162 -20.50 -9.72 31.32
C ALA A 162 -21.32 -10.41 32.43
N GLU A 163 -20.84 -10.39 33.68
CA GLU A 163 -21.58 -10.90 34.83
C GLU A 163 -22.82 -10.07 35.16
N ALA A 164 -22.74 -8.74 35.07
CA ALA A 164 -23.89 -7.85 35.26
C ALA A 164 -24.98 -8.12 34.23
N ARG A 165 -24.64 -8.21 32.94
CA ARG A 165 -25.59 -8.55 31.87
C ARG A 165 -26.19 -9.95 32.04
N ARG A 166 -25.37 -10.95 32.39
CA ARG A 166 -25.86 -12.30 32.70
C ARG A 166 -26.89 -12.27 33.82
N ARG A 167 -26.64 -11.47 34.87
CA ARG A 167 -27.57 -11.32 35.99
C ARG A 167 -28.87 -10.62 35.58
N GLU A 168 -28.79 -9.62 34.71
CA GLU A 168 -29.97 -8.93 34.17
C GLU A 168 -30.85 -9.87 33.33
N MET A 169 -30.27 -10.62 32.37
CA MET A 169 -31.01 -11.61 31.56
C MET A 169 -31.68 -12.71 32.41
N LEU A 170 -30.99 -13.18 33.45
CA LEU A 170 -31.56 -14.16 34.39
C LEU A 170 -32.71 -13.57 35.22
N ASP A 171 -32.71 -12.28 35.53
CA ASP A 171 -33.80 -11.58 36.23
C ASP A 171 -35.01 -11.33 35.30
N GLU A 172 -34.75 -11.11 34.00
CA GLU A 172 -35.77 -10.98 32.95
C GLU A 172 -36.45 -12.32 32.59
N GLY A 173 -35.92 -13.44 33.09
CA GLY A 173 -36.52 -14.76 32.98
C GLY A 173 -36.06 -15.58 31.77
N ASP A 174 -34.99 -15.14 31.10
CA ASP A 174 -34.36 -15.88 30.01
C ASP A 174 -33.59 -17.09 30.53
N GLY A 175 -33.44 -18.11 29.66
CA GLY A 175 -32.76 -19.35 30.01
C GLY A 175 -31.29 -19.11 30.41
N ALA A 176 -30.77 -19.92 31.33
CA ALA A 176 -29.37 -19.80 31.76
C ALA A 176 -28.35 -20.02 30.63
N GLU A 177 -28.75 -20.73 29.57
CA GLU A 177 -27.95 -20.93 28.37
C GLU A 177 -27.93 -19.66 27.50
N ASP A 178 -29.09 -19.02 27.30
CA ASP A 178 -29.23 -17.76 26.55
C ASP A 178 -28.49 -16.59 27.24
N ALA A 179 -28.50 -16.55 28.58
CA ALA A 179 -27.78 -15.55 29.36
C ALA A 179 -26.24 -15.68 29.29
N VAL A 180 -25.72 -16.87 29.00
CA VAL A 180 -24.27 -17.10 28.81
C VAL A 180 -23.85 -16.74 27.39
N GLU A 181 -24.71 -17.01 26.40
CA GLU A 181 -24.48 -16.63 25.00
C GLU A 181 -24.50 -15.10 24.83
N ALA A 182 -25.51 -14.41 25.38
CA ALA A 182 -25.60 -12.94 25.34
C ALA A 182 -24.46 -12.21 26.07
N ALA A 183 -23.86 -12.82 27.09
CA ALA A 183 -22.70 -12.28 27.80
C ALA A 183 -21.39 -12.44 27.00
N ARG A 184 -21.33 -13.43 26.09
CA ARG A 184 -20.18 -13.67 25.21
C ARG A 184 -20.26 -12.83 23.94
N GLU A 185 -21.46 -12.63 23.41
CA GLU A 185 -21.71 -11.75 22.26
C GLU A 185 -21.33 -10.29 22.56
N GLU A 186 -21.51 -9.79 23.79
CA GLU A 186 -21.08 -8.43 24.16
C GLU A 186 -19.55 -8.25 24.12
N GLU A 187 -18.77 -9.29 24.42
CA GLU A 187 -17.30 -9.23 24.32
C GLU A 187 -16.85 -9.10 22.85
N GLU A 188 -17.60 -9.71 21.92
CA GLU A 188 -17.36 -9.59 20.47
C GLU A 188 -17.97 -8.30 19.88
N ASP A 189 -19.11 -7.84 20.38
CA ASP A 189 -19.80 -6.62 19.92
C ASP A 189 -19.13 -5.34 20.41
N LEU A 190 -18.36 -5.36 21.51
CA LEU A 190 -17.49 -4.22 21.87
C LEU A 190 -16.38 -3.97 20.85
N VAL A 191 -16.05 -4.95 19.99
CA VAL A 191 -15.12 -4.82 18.86
C VAL A 191 -15.86 -4.45 17.57
N ARG A 192 -17.17 -4.71 17.50
CA ARG A 192 -18.03 -4.41 16.37
C ARG A 192 -18.78 -3.11 16.63
N ASP A 193 -18.14 -1.98 16.27
CA ASP A 193 -18.72 -0.63 16.29
C ASP A 193 -20.27 -0.63 16.20
N ASP A 194 -20.90 -0.11 17.28
CA ASP A 194 -22.32 0.11 17.58
C ASP A 194 -23.04 1.02 16.55
N ASP A 195 -22.87 0.75 15.25
CA ASP A 195 -23.50 1.50 14.16
C ASP A 195 -24.61 0.67 13.48
N SER A 196 -24.62 -0.67 13.62
CA SER A 196 -25.65 -1.52 13.02
C SER A 196 -26.92 -1.65 13.87
N GLU A 197 -26.83 -1.57 15.20
CA GLU A 197 -28.00 -1.69 16.08
C GLU A 197 -28.83 -0.41 16.15
N VAL A 198 -28.23 0.75 15.87
CA VAL A 198 -28.91 2.04 15.81
C VAL A 198 -29.89 2.15 14.64
N PHE A 199 -29.86 1.23 13.67
CA PHE A 199 -30.74 1.28 12.50
C PHE A 199 -32.19 0.83 12.76
N ASN A 200 -32.45 0.00 13.77
CA ASN A 200 -33.77 -0.66 13.92
C ASN A 200 -34.60 -0.20 15.12
N LYS A 201 -34.10 0.62 16.05
CA LYS A 201 -34.90 1.05 17.22
C LYS A 201 -34.55 2.45 17.75
N VAL A 202 -35.09 3.48 17.13
CA VAL A 202 -35.13 4.83 17.73
C VAL A 202 -36.36 4.94 18.64
N GLU A 203 -36.31 4.31 19.83
CA GLU A 203 -37.42 4.38 20.80
C GLU A 203 -37.27 5.49 21.85
N LYS A 204 -36.09 6.10 22.03
CA LYS A 204 -35.94 7.22 22.97
C LYS A 204 -35.25 8.44 22.34
N ARG A 205 -36.08 9.42 21.96
CA ARG A 205 -35.66 10.81 21.73
C ARG A 205 -35.30 11.46 23.07
N VAL A 206 -34.02 11.48 23.42
CA VAL A 206 -33.52 12.37 24.48
C VAL A 206 -33.47 13.79 23.89
N ARG A 207 -34.40 14.65 24.31
CA ARG A 207 -34.35 16.09 24.01
C ARG A 207 -33.35 16.74 24.97
N THR A 208 -32.16 17.07 24.48
CA THR A 208 -31.29 18.05 25.15
C THR A 208 -31.82 19.46 24.90
N VAL A 209 -31.74 20.34 25.90
CA VAL A 209 -32.36 21.68 25.92
C VAL A 209 -31.71 22.68 24.93
N GLY A 210 -30.54 22.35 24.39
CA GLY A 210 -29.97 23.07 23.24
C GLY A 210 -30.35 22.36 21.96
N GLY A 211 -31.14 23.01 21.10
CA GLY A 211 -31.62 22.52 19.80
C GLY A 211 -30.51 22.22 18.78
N GLY A 212 -29.62 21.28 19.11
CA GLY A 212 -28.81 20.55 18.15
C GLY A 212 -29.67 19.50 17.47
N SER A 213 -29.57 19.41 16.15
CA SER A 213 -30.26 18.42 15.34
C SER A 213 -30.13 17.01 15.95
N THR A 214 -31.23 16.44 16.45
CA THR A 214 -31.33 15.02 16.83
C THR A 214 -31.46 14.14 15.59
N GLY A 215 -30.62 14.37 14.59
CA GLY A 215 -30.36 13.44 13.50
C GLY A 215 -29.02 12.81 13.81
N SER A 216 -28.96 11.48 13.90
CA SER A 216 -27.70 10.74 13.82
C SER A 216 -26.88 11.36 12.69
N VAL A 217 -25.76 11.99 13.04
CA VAL A 217 -24.79 12.49 12.05
C VAL A 217 -24.14 11.23 11.49
N ARG A 218 -24.85 10.54 10.60
CA ARG A 218 -24.30 9.39 9.90
C ARG A 218 -23.09 9.89 9.14
N ASN A 219 -21.96 9.20 9.30
CA ASN A 219 -20.80 9.45 8.47
C ASN A 219 -21.23 9.28 7.00
N LEU A 220 -21.06 10.34 6.20
CA LEU A 220 -21.47 10.35 4.79
C LEU A 220 -20.64 9.39 3.94
N ARG A 221 -19.49 8.94 4.46
CA ARG A 221 -18.63 7.98 3.81
C ARG A 221 -19.22 6.58 3.99
N ILE A 222 -19.53 5.96 2.86
CA ILE A 222 -19.90 4.54 2.75
C ILE A 222 -18.70 3.70 3.19
N ARG A 223 -18.90 2.78 4.14
CA ARG A 223 -17.82 1.98 4.75
C ARG A 223 -17.44 0.78 3.88
N GLU A 224 -18.40 0.28 3.13
CA GLU A 224 -18.29 -0.83 2.17
C GLU A 224 -17.37 -0.47 1.00
N ASP A 225 -17.35 0.81 0.61
CA ASP A 225 -16.51 1.32 -0.47
C ASP A 225 -15.10 1.64 0.03
N THR A 226 -14.16 0.74 -0.28
CA THR A 226 -12.75 0.95 0.01
C THR A 226 -12.17 2.11 -0.82
N ALA A 227 -11.36 2.97 -0.19
CA ALA A 227 -10.70 4.04 -0.91
C ALA A 227 -9.62 3.48 -1.85
N LYS A 228 -9.45 4.09 -3.03
CA LYS A 228 -8.53 3.59 -4.07
C LYS A 228 -7.10 3.34 -3.56
N TYR A 229 -6.55 4.26 -2.76
CA TYR A 229 -5.19 4.14 -2.18
C TYR A 229 -5.06 3.10 -1.06
N LEU A 230 -6.16 2.50 -0.60
CA LEU A 230 -6.14 1.41 0.38
C LEU A 230 -6.27 0.03 -0.29
N LEU A 231 -6.48 -0.03 -1.61
CA LEU A 231 -6.55 -1.29 -2.36
C LEU A 231 -5.21 -2.02 -2.40
N ASN A 232 -4.10 -1.28 -2.32
CA ASN A 232 -2.76 -1.79 -2.13
C ASN A 232 -1.96 -0.81 -1.25
N LEU A 233 -1.38 -1.30 -0.14
CA LEU A 233 -0.62 -0.50 0.82
C LEU A 233 0.87 -0.41 0.46
N ASP A 234 1.32 -1.14 -0.57
CA ASP A 234 2.69 -1.05 -1.03
C ASP A 234 2.96 0.36 -1.58
N PRO A 235 4.02 1.06 -1.11
CA PRO A 235 4.30 2.44 -1.51
C PRO A 235 4.64 2.57 -3.00
N ASN A 236 5.08 1.47 -3.64
CA ASN A 236 5.44 1.39 -5.05
C ASN A 236 4.33 0.77 -5.91
N SER A 237 3.09 0.76 -5.43
CA SER A 237 1.92 0.29 -6.20
C SER A 237 1.50 1.35 -7.24
N ALA A 238 0.21 1.62 -7.38
CA ALA A 238 -0.29 2.63 -8.32
C ALA A 238 -0.34 4.02 -7.65
N TYR A 239 0.13 5.05 -8.37
CA TYR A 239 0.04 6.41 -7.88
C TYR A 239 -1.41 6.90 -7.79
N TYR A 240 -1.81 7.30 -6.58
CA TYR A 240 -3.05 8.01 -6.32
C TYR A 240 -2.79 9.51 -6.21
N ASP A 241 -3.47 10.30 -7.06
CA ASP A 241 -3.46 11.76 -6.93
C ASP A 241 -4.56 12.21 -5.95
N PRO A 242 -4.24 12.65 -4.72
CA PRO A 242 -5.24 13.06 -3.74
C PRO A 242 -5.97 14.35 -4.14
N LYS A 243 -5.42 15.15 -5.05
CA LYS A 243 -6.04 16.41 -5.49
C LYS A 243 -7.24 16.13 -6.39
N SER A 244 -7.03 15.35 -7.45
CA SER A 244 -8.08 14.96 -8.39
C SER A 244 -8.85 13.71 -7.96
N ARG A 245 -8.39 13.02 -6.90
CA ARG A 245 -8.90 11.73 -6.41
C ARG A 245 -8.90 10.63 -7.48
N SER A 246 -7.90 10.66 -8.35
CA SER A 246 -7.77 9.70 -9.46
C SER A 246 -6.60 8.73 -9.25
N MET A 247 -6.82 7.48 -9.64
CA MET A 247 -5.80 6.44 -9.66
C MET A 247 -5.74 5.89 -11.08
N ARG A 248 -4.65 6.19 -11.79
CA ARG A 248 -4.55 5.93 -13.23
C ARG A 248 -4.35 4.46 -13.53
N GLU A 249 -3.36 3.86 -12.88
CA GLU A 249 -2.95 2.47 -13.07
C GLU A 249 -3.71 1.52 -12.15
N ASP A 250 -3.63 0.22 -12.44
CA ASP A 250 -4.19 -0.83 -11.59
C ASP A 250 -3.29 -1.02 -10.36
N PRO A 251 -3.80 -0.87 -9.12
CA PRO A 251 -3.01 -1.09 -7.91
C PRO A 251 -2.60 -2.55 -7.70
N ASN A 252 -3.30 -3.51 -8.32
CA ASN A 252 -3.05 -4.94 -8.15
C ASN A 252 -2.97 -5.67 -9.51
N PRO A 253 -1.93 -5.43 -10.33
CA PRO A 253 -1.83 -6.01 -11.67
C PRO A 253 -1.75 -7.55 -11.65
N GLN A 254 -1.15 -8.14 -10.62
CA GLN A 254 -0.93 -9.59 -10.48
C GLN A 254 -2.19 -10.40 -10.17
N LYS A 255 -3.25 -9.77 -9.67
CA LYS A 255 -4.52 -10.48 -9.39
C LYS A 255 -5.25 -10.80 -10.69
N ASP A 256 -6.12 -11.79 -10.67
CA ASP A 256 -6.99 -12.09 -11.80
C ASP A 256 -8.09 -11.04 -11.94
N ALA A 257 -8.54 -10.80 -13.17
CA ALA A 257 -9.51 -9.73 -13.47
C ALA A 257 -10.89 -9.93 -12.81
N ALA A 258 -11.27 -11.17 -12.51
CA ALA A 258 -12.56 -11.48 -11.89
C ALA A 258 -12.63 -11.06 -10.41
N ASP A 259 -11.49 -11.12 -9.70
CA ASP A 259 -11.40 -10.81 -8.27
C ASP A 259 -11.04 -9.34 -8.00
N LYS A 260 -10.80 -8.55 -9.06
CA LYS A 260 -10.48 -7.13 -8.95
C LYS A 260 -11.75 -6.29 -8.82
N ALA A 261 -11.91 -5.64 -7.66
CA ALA A 261 -12.92 -4.59 -7.49
C ALA A 261 -12.61 -3.34 -8.35
N PHE A 262 -11.33 -3.07 -8.63
CA PHE A 262 -10.88 -1.91 -9.38
C PHE A 262 -9.62 -2.23 -10.18
N ALA A 263 -9.60 -1.87 -11.46
CA ALA A 263 -8.50 -2.14 -12.41
C ALA A 263 -7.86 -0.86 -12.97
N GLY A 264 -7.98 0.26 -12.26
CA GLY A 264 -7.45 1.58 -12.68
C GLY A 264 -8.46 2.43 -13.45
N ASP A 265 -8.35 3.76 -13.31
CA ASP A 265 -9.22 4.70 -14.03
C ASP A 265 -8.96 4.66 -15.55
N ASN A 266 -7.73 4.34 -15.99
CA ASN A 266 -7.42 4.21 -17.42
C ASN A 266 -8.15 3.06 -18.09
N PHE A 267 -8.37 1.96 -17.38
CA PHE A 267 -9.13 0.82 -17.87
C PHE A 267 -10.59 1.23 -18.14
N VAL A 268 -11.23 1.89 -17.17
CA VAL A 268 -12.62 2.36 -17.28
C VAL A 268 -12.77 3.46 -18.34
N ARG A 269 -11.79 4.38 -18.45
CA ARG A 269 -11.83 5.48 -19.43
C ARG A 269 -11.90 5.02 -20.89
N THR A 270 -11.35 3.85 -21.19
CA THR A 270 -11.31 3.32 -22.57
C THR A 270 -12.37 2.25 -22.85
N SER A 271 -13.21 1.92 -21.86
CA SER A 271 -14.26 0.91 -21.98
C SER A 271 -15.60 1.52 -22.42
N GLY A 272 -16.54 0.65 -22.81
CA GLY A 272 -17.87 1.06 -23.24
C GLY A 272 -17.91 1.77 -24.60
N GLN A 273 -18.86 2.71 -24.73
CA GLN A 273 -19.18 3.41 -25.98
C GLN A 273 -18.09 4.37 -26.47
N VAL A 274 -17.08 4.67 -25.64
CA VAL A 274 -15.95 5.54 -26.03
C VAL A 274 -15.23 4.99 -27.27
N ARG A 275 -15.11 3.66 -27.38
CA ARG A 275 -14.49 3.02 -28.55
C ARG A 275 -15.33 3.19 -29.81
N ASP A 276 -16.64 3.01 -29.71
CA ASP A 276 -17.56 3.20 -30.83
C ASP A 276 -17.58 4.65 -31.29
N PHE A 277 -17.59 5.60 -30.34
CA PHE A 277 -17.50 7.03 -30.62
C PHE A 277 -16.17 7.41 -31.29
N ALA A 278 -15.04 6.84 -30.85
CA ALA A 278 -13.75 7.05 -31.49
C ALA A 278 -13.70 6.51 -32.92
N GLN A 279 -14.32 5.35 -33.18
CA GLN A 279 -14.45 4.81 -34.54
C GLN A 279 -15.37 5.66 -35.42
N MET A 280 -16.47 6.18 -34.87
CA MET A 280 -17.35 7.13 -35.56
C MET A 280 -16.62 8.44 -35.89
N HIS A 281 -15.81 8.95 -34.96
CA HIS A 281 -15.00 10.15 -35.20
C HIS A 281 -13.97 9.90 -36.31
N ALA A 282 -13.27 8.76 -36.29
CA ALA A 282 -12.37 8.37 -37.36
C ALA A 282 -13.11 8.26 -38.71
N PHE A 283 -14.31 7.68 -38.73
CA PHE A 283 -15.15 7.65 -39.93
C PHE A 283 -15.50 9.05 -40.42
N ALA A 284 -15.92 9.96 -39.54
CA ALA A 284 -16.24 11.35 -39.89
C ALA A 284 -15.07 12.06 -40.56
N VAL A 285 -13.86 11.95 -39.99
CA VAL A 285 -12.63 12.53 -40.56
C VAL A 285 -12.37 11.94 -41.96
N THR A 286 -12.44 10.62 -42.11
CA THR A 286 -12.21 9.99 -43.42
C THR A 286 -13.30 10.29 -44.46
N ALA A 287 -14.54 10.53 -44.02
CA ALA A 287 -15.65 10.88 -44.90
C ALA A 287 -15.52 12.34 -45.35
N TYR A 288 -15.09 13.21 -44.46
CA TYR A 288 -14.75 14.61 -44.75
C TYR A 288 -13.61 14.72 -45.77
N ASP A 289 -12.54 13.94 -45.61
CA ASP A 289 -11.43 13.87 -46.59
C ASP A 289 -11.89 13.39 -47.97
N LYS A 290 -12.96 12.57 -48.02
CA LYS A 290 -13.60 12.10 -49.25
C LYS A 290 -14.65 13.08 -49.81
N GLY A 291 -14.86 14.23 -49.16
CA GLY A 291 -15.78 15.28 -49.58
C GLY A 291 -17.23 15.10 -49.12
N GLN A 292 -17.51 14.22 -48.16
CA GLN A 292 -18.84 14.13 -47.53
C GLN A 292 -18.94 15.12 -46.37
N ASP A 293 -19.96 15.97 -46.39
CA ASP A 293 -20.22 16.94 -45.32
C ASP A 293 -20.97 16.29 -44.15
N VAL A 294 -20.23 15.51 -43.36
CA VAL A 294 -20.71 14.87 -42.12
C VAL A 294 -19.76 15.19 -40.98
N HIS A 295 -20.28 15.73 -39.88
CA HIS A 295 -19.47 16.18 -38.76
C HIS A 295 -20.03 15.68 -37.44
N LEU A 296 -19.16 15.20 -36.55
CA LEU A 296 -19.56 14.56 -35.31
C LEU A 296 -20.34 15.48 -34.37
N GLN A 297 -19.88 16.72 -34.20
CA GLN A 297 -20.53 17.70 -33.32
C GLN A 297 -21.64 18.51 -34.00
N ALA A 298 -21.59 18.70 -35.33
CA ALA A 298 -22.53 19.59 -36.02
C ALA A 298 -23.72 18.83 -36.60
N THR A 299 -23.50 17.61 -37.10
CA THR A 299 -24.54 16.75 -37.68
C THR A 299 -24.46 15.31 -37.11
N PRO A 300 -24.56 15.13 -35.77
CA PRO A 300 -24.33 13.84 -35.11
C PRO A 300 -25.25 12.71 -35.61
N SER A 301 -26.55 13.00 -35.78
CA SER A 301 -27.54 11.99 -36.23
C SER A 301 -27.34 11.58 -37.69
N GLN A 302 -26.96 12.52 -38.54
CA GLN A 302 -26.62 12.24 -39.94
C GLN A 302 -25.35 11.38 -40.04
N LEU A 303 -24.34 11.72 -39.24
CA LEU A 303 -23.11 10.92 -39.16
C LEU A 303 -23.39 9.52 -38.63
N GLU A 304 -24.22 9.37 -37.59
CA GLU A 304 -24.61 8.07 -37.06
C GLU A 304 -25.32 7.21 -38.12
N ALA A 305 -26.29 7.78 -38.84
CA ALA A 305 -26.99 7.08 -39.92
C ALA A 305 -26.02 6.68 -41.05
N ALA A 306 -25.12 7.57 -41.45
CA ALA A 306 -24.09 7.27 -42.44
C ALA A 306 -23.12 6.18 -41.95
N TYR A 307 -22.76 6.19 -40.67
CA TYR A 307 -21.89 5.19 -40.06
C TYR A 307 -22.57 3.82 -39.94
N ALA A 308 -23.86 3.77 -39.62
CA ALA A 308 -24.65 2.54 -39.63
C ALA A 308 -24.73 1.93 -41.04
N GLN A 309 -24.96 2.77 -42.06
CA GLN A 309 -24.91 2.34 -43.47
C GLN A 309 -23.51 1.85 -43.85
N PHE A 310 -22.45 2.53 -43.40
CA PHE A 310 -21.07 2.11 -43.62
C PHE A 310 -20.79 0.75 -42.96
N LYS A 311 -21.22 0.51 -41.72
CA LYS A 311 -21.08 -0.79 -41.05
C LYS A 311 -21.76 -1.92 -41.83
N ALA A 312 -23.00 -1.69 -42.30
CA ALA A 312 -23.73 -2.67 -43.12
C ALA A 312 -23.00 -2.97 -44.44
N ARG A 313 -22.53 -1.93 -45.15
CA ARG A 313 -21.75 -2.06 -46.39
C ARG A 313 -20.39 -2.73 -46.16
N LYS A 314 -19.73 -2.44 -45.04
CA LYS A 314 -18.46 -3.06 -44.66
C LYS A 314 -18.64 -4.55 -44.40
N ALA A 315 -19.69 -4.95 -43.67
CA ALA A 315 -19.98 -6.36 -43.42
C ALA A 315 -20.26 -7.13 -44.72
N SER A 316 -21.10 -6.59 -45.61
CA SER A 316 -21.35 -7.23 -46.91
C SER A 316 -20.10 -7.32 -47.79
N ALA A 317 -19.27 -6.28 -47.82
CA ALA A 317 -17.99 -6.30 -48.53
C ALA A 317 -17.00 -7.31 -47.94
N GLN A 318 -16.95 -7.45 -46.60
CA GLN A 318 -16.14 -8.47 -45.94
C GLN A 318 -16.62 -9.89 -46.28
N HIS A 319 -17.93 -10.13 -46.30
CA HIS A 319 -18.48 -11.42 -46.72
C HIS A 319 -18.15 -11.73 -48.19
N ALA A 320 -18.31 -10.76 -49.09
CA ALA A 320 -17.97 -10.92 -50.50
C ALA A 320 -16.46 -11.18 -50.69
N SER A 321 -15.60 -10.44 -49.98
CA SER A 321 -14.15 -10.67 -49.99
C SER A 321 -13.77 -12.04 -49.44
N ALA A 322 -14.39 -12.47 -48.34
CA ALA A 322 -14.15 -13.78 -47.75
C ALA A 322 -14.62 -14.92 -48.67
N ALA A 323 -15.76 -14.75 -49.35
CA ALA A 323 -16.25 -15.69 -50.35
C ALA A 323 -15.35 -15.76 -51.58
N GLY A 324 -14.86 -14.61 -52.08
CA GLY A 324 -13.90 -14.54 -53.18
C GLY A 324 -12.57 -15.21 -52.82
N LEU A 325 -12.04 -14.96 -51.61
CA LEU A 325 -10.84 -15.64 -51.11
C LEU A 325 -11.05 -17.15 -50.99
N ARG A 326 -12.20 -17.60 -50.46
CA ARG A 326 -12.55 -19.03 -50.42
C ARG A 326 -12.65 -19.66 -51.81
N ALA A 327 -13.22 -18.96 -52.79
CA ALA A 327 -13.33 -19.46 -54.15
C ALA A 327 -11.96 -19.55 -54.84
N ALA A 328 -11.07 -18.60 -54.59
CA ALA A 328 -9.74 -18.56 -55.19
C ALA A 328 -8.74 -19.53 -54.54
N TYR A 329 -8.81 -19.73 -53.22
CA TYR A 329 -7.80 -20.49 -52.46
C TYR A 329 -8.34 -21.74 -51.76
N GLY A 330 -9.64 -22.01 -51.84
CA GLY A 330 -10.30 -23.12 -51.14
C GLY A 330 -10.46 -22.86 -49.63
N ASP A 331 -11.23 -23.71 -48.96
CA ASP A 331 -11.38 -23.69 -47.50
C ASP A 331 -10.64 -24.88 -46.89
N ALA A 332 -9.49 -24.65 -46.24
CA ALA A 332 -8.69 -25.71 -45.62
C ALA A 332 -9.41 -26.42 -44.46
N SER A 333 -10.47 -25.81 -43.91
CA SER A 333 -11.32 -26.39 -42.86
C SER A 333 -12.37 -27.35 -43.42
N ALA A 334 -12.78 -27.15 -44.68
CA ALA A 334 -13.58 -28.09 -45.43
C ALA A 334 -12.66 -29.13 -46.11
N ARG A 335 -12.01 -29.98 -45.31
CA ARG A 335 -11.31 -31.14 -45.88
C ARG A 335 -12.34 -31.98 -46.63
N ASP A 336 -12.12 -32.21 -47.92
CA ASP A 336 -13.00 -33.06 -48.72
C ASP A 336 -13.17 -34.42 -48.04
N ALA A 337 -14.41 -34.87 -47.89
CA ALA A 337 -14.72 -36.18 -47.32
C ALA A 337 -14.03 -37.33 -48.10
N ALA A 338 -13.66 -37.08 -49.37
CA ALA A 338 -12.83 -37.96 -50.18
C ALA A 338 -11.39 -38.09 -49.66
N GLN A 339 -10.74 -36.97 -49.31
CA GLN A 339 -9.38 -36.97 -48.74
C GLN A 339 -9.34 -37.57 -47.33
N LEU A 340 -10.38 -37.38 -46.52
CA LEU A 340 -10.54 -38.05 -45.22
C LEU A 340 -10.68 -39.58 -45.38
N ARG A 341 -11.34 -40.05 -46.45
CA ARG A 341 -11.47 -41.48 -46.79
C ARG A 341 -10.16 -42.10 -47.28
N GLU A 342 -9.32 -41.34 -47.97
CA GLU A 342 -7.99 -41.78 -48.40
C GLU A 342 -6.99 -41.81 -47.23
N LEU A 343 -7.16 -40.93 -46.24
CA LEU A 343 -6.36 -40.93 -45.00
C LEU A 343 -6.78 -42.02 -44.00
N SER A 344 -7.99 -42.60 -44.12
CA SER A 344 -8.35 -43.83 -43.42
C SER A 344 -7.73 -45.03 -44.14
N ALA A 345 -6.44 -45.27 -43.86
CA ALA A 345 -5.64 -46.35 -44.44
C ALA A 345 -6.34 -47.73 -44.38
N SER A 346 -6.18 -48.54 -45.43
CA SER A 346 -6.55 -49.96 -45.42
C SER A 346 -5.32 -50.83 -45.11
N GLU A 347 -4.94 -50.94 -43.85
CA GLU A 347 -4.02 -51.99 -43.41
C GLU A 347 -4.82 -53.26 -43.13
N GLN A 348 -4.97 -54.11 -44.15
CA GLN A 348 -5.53 -55.45 -43.98
C GLN A 348 -4.43 -56.40 -43.54
N TYR A 349 -4.46 -56.79 -42.26
CA TYR A 349 -3.55 -57.78 -41.70
C TYR A 349 -3.94 -59.21 -42.15
N ALA A 350 -2.98 -59.98 -42.66
CA ALA A 350 -3.15 -61.40 -42.96
C ALA A 350 -1.89 -62.21 -42.58
N GLU A 351 -2.06 -63.23 -41.75
CA GLU A 351 -1.03 -64.21 -41.39
C GLU A 351 -1.16 -65.44 -42.28
N PHE A 352 -0.03 -65.94 -42.80
CA PHE A 352 0.02 -67.13 -43.64
C PHE A 352 0.82 -68.24 -42.95
N ASP A 353 0.36 -69.49 -43.11
CA ASP A 353 1.14 -70.69 -42.78
C ASP A 353 2.24 -70.93 -43.82
N ALA A 354 3.24 -71.75 -43.52
CA ALA A 354 4.35 -72.12 -44.41
C ALA A 354 3.90 -72.72 -45.75
N ALA A 355 2.67 -73.24 -45.81
CA ALA A 355 2.03 -73.74 -47.03
C ALA A 355 1.20 -72.68 -47.80
N GLY A 356 1.26 -71.39 -47.43
CA GLY A 356 0.61 -70.28 -48.13
C GLY A 356 -0.89 -70.12 -47.89
N ARG A 357 -1.45 -70.78 -46.86
CA ARG A 357 -2.86 -70.66 -46.46
C ARG A 357 -3.02 -69.63 -45.36
N VAL A 358 -4.12 -68.86 -45.41
CA VAL A 358 -4.39 -67.79 -44.42
C VAL A 358 -4.81 -68.41 -43.09
N VAL A 359 -4.12 -68.03 -42.01
CA VAL A 359 -4.40 -68.47 -40.63
C VAL A 359 -5.26 -67.45 -39.89
N ARG A 360 -4.98 -66.15 -40.07
CA ARG A 360 -5.77 -65.03 -39.53
C ARG A 360 -5.82 -63.87 -40.51
N GLY A 361 -6.95 -63.17 -40.56
CA GLY A 361 -7.20 -62.09 -41.52
C GLY A 361 -8.04 -62.52 -42.72
N ALA A 362 -8.47 -61.55 -43.54
CA ALA A 362 -9.31 -61.78 -44.71
C ALA A 362 -8.56 -61.41 -46.00
N LEU A 363 -8.42 -62.37 -46.92
CA LEU A 363 -7.93 -62.10 -48.27
C LEU A 363 -9.06 -61.59 -49.16
N ARG A 364 -8.85 -60.45 -49.82
CA ARG A 364 -9.66 -60.10 -50.99
C ARG A 364 -9.27 -60.99 -52.16
N LYS A 365 -10.21 -61.81 -52.65
CA LYS A 365 -10.06 -62.45 -53.97
C LYS A 365 -10.00 -61.35 -55.03
N ALA A 366 -8.94 -61.33 -55.83
CA ALA A 366 -8.88 -60.48 -57.01
C ALA A 366 -10.02 -60.87 -57.97
N PRO A 367 -10.72 -59.91 -58.60
CA PRO A 367 -11.72 -60.24 -59.61
C PRO A 367 -11.03 -60.97 -60.77
N ALA A 368 -11.62 -62.09 -61.21
CA ALA A 368 -11.17 -62.79 -62.40
C ALA A 368 -11.30 -61.86 -63.61
N ARG A 369 -10.26 -61.83 -64.45
CA ARG A 369 -10.17 -60.99 -65.65
C ARG A 369 -11.24 -61.31 -66.68
#